data_AF-A0A4Y2QZM2-F1
#
_entry.id   AF-A0A4Y2QZM2-F1
#
_cell.length_a   1.000
_cell.length_b   1.000
_cell.length_c   1.000
_cell.angle_alpha   90.00
_cell.angle_beta   90.00
_cell.angle_gamma   90.00
#
_symmetry.space_group_name_H-M   'P 1'
#
loop_
_entity.id
_entity.type
_entity.pdbx_description
1 polymer ?
#
loop_
_entity_poly.entity_id
_entity_poly.type
_entity_poly.pdbx_seq_one_letter_code
_entity_poly.pdbx_strand_id
1 'polypeptide(L)'
;MTSAAEHCSLALGRSHYERRMDYPQHTSVTIGKMGIVYSYCKAKKIKSQSPGMYCKKGKLKLCQIESPPDELLSYTLGDTSESKHFLNNIRRYNSSFQMTSFGAASIVEQSGFP
;
A
#
# COMPACT_ATOMS: atom_id res chain seq x y z
N MET A 1 9.31 47.55 -7.74
CA MET A 1 10.08 46.35 -8.13
C MET A 1 9.43 45.15 -7.45
N THR A 2 8.31 44.67 -7.99
CA THR A 2 7.56 43.53 -7.44
C THR A 2 8.04 42.27 -8.14
N SER A 3 8.84 41.48 -7.42
CA SER A 3 9.36 40.19 -7.85
C SER A 3 8.22 39.17 -7.98
N ALA A 4 8.12 38.56 -9.15
CA ALA A 4 7.17 37.51 -9.46
C ALA A 4 7.51 36.25 -8.65
N ALA A 5 6.69 35.95 -7.64
CA ALA A 5 6.68 34.62 -7.03
C ALA A 5 6.06 33.66 -8.04
N GLU A 6 6.91 32.95 -8.78
CA GLU A 6 6.51 31.85 -9.64
C GLU A 6 5.82 30.78 -8.79
N HIS A 7 4.49 30.81 -8.81
CA HIS A 7 3.65 29.76 -8.27
C HIS A 7 3.82 28.52 -9.15
N CYS A 8 4.80 27.68 -8.81
CA CYS A 8 5.03 26.40 -9.47
C CYS A 8 3.83 25.49 -9.19
N SER A 9 2.87 25.50 -10.10
CA SER A 9 1.71 24.62 -10.08
C SER A 9 2.20 23.20 -10.34
N LEU A 10 2.23 22.37 -9.29
CA LEU A 10 2.44 20.93 -9.41
C LEU A 10 1.24 20.31 -10.14
N ALA A 11 1.22 20.46 -11.46
CA ALA A 11 0.35 19.71 -12.33
C ALA A 11 0.71 18.23 -12.21
N LEU A 12 -0.30 17.38 -12.00
CA LEU A 12 -0.20 15.90 -11.96
C LEU A 12 0.13 15.31 -13.35
N GLY A 13 1.05 15.92 -14.08
CA GLY A 13 1.68 15.41 -15.28
C GLY A 13 3.11 14.99 -14.95
N ARG A 14 3.35 13.68 -14.87
CA ARG A 14 4.69 13.05 -14.80
C ARG A 14 5.65 13.72 -13.80
N SER A 15 5.41 13.48 -12.51
CA SER A 15 6.16 14.08 -11.40
C SER A 15 7.61 13.56 -11.32
N HIS A 16 8.57 14.43 -11.64
CA HIS A 16 9.96 14.28 -11.18
C HIS A 16 9.97 14.45 -9.65
N TYR A 17 10.44 13.43 -8.93
CA TYR A 17 10.63 13.51 -7.49
C TYR A 17 11.91 14.27 -7.18
N GLU A 18 11.80 15.34 -6.39
CA GLU A 18 12.89 16.18 -5.93
C GLU A 18 13.18 15.92 -4.46
N ARG A 19 14.33 15.28 -4.19
CA ARG A 19 14.75 14.92 -2.82
C ARG A 19 14.85 16.12 -1.86
N ARG A 20 15.03 17.34 -2.39
CA ARG A 20 15.20 18.56 -1.58
C ARG A 20 13.90 19.17 -1.09
N MET A 21 12.76 18.68 -1.58
CA MET A 21 11.45 19.20 -1.19
C MET A 21 10.93 18.49 0.05
N ASP A 22 10.52 19.27 1.05
CA ASP A 22 9.81 18.77 2.23
C ASP A 22 8.33 18.51 1.87
N TYR A 23 8.10 17.43 1.14
CA TYR A 23 6.77 17.03 0.68
C TYR A 23 5.72 16.92 1.78
N PRO A 24 6.02 16.39 2.99
CA PRO A 24 5.06 16.36 4.10
C PRO A 24 4.51 17.74 4.50
N GLN A 25 5.33 18.79 4.38
CA GLN A 25 4.95 20.16 4.78
C GLN A 25 4.51 21.01 3.57
N HIS A 26 4.59 20.46 2.36
CA HIS A 26 4.29 21.20 1.15
C HIS A 26 2.78 21.34 0.95
N THR A 27 2.28 22.58 0.94
CA THR A 27 0.84 22.91 0.84
C THR A 27 0.16 22.38 -0.42
N SER A 28 0.90 22.18 -1.51
CA SER A 28 0.33 21.58 -2.74
C SER A 28 0.18 20.04 -2.68
N VAL A 29 0.77 19.37 -1.69
CA VAL A 29 0.69 17.90 -1.51
C VAL A 29 -0.40 17.58 -0.51
N THR A 30 -1.65 17.74 -0.93
CA THR A 30 -2.80 17.34 -0.12
C THR A 30 -3.33 15.99 -0.61
N ILE A 31 -3.06 14.92 0.16
CA ILE A 31 -3.70 13.62 -0.03
C ILE A 31 -5.13 13.72 0.51
N GLY A 32 -6.11 13.92 -0.38
CA GLY A 32 -7.52 14.04 0.02
C GLY A 32 -8.12 12.75 0.57
N LYS A 33 -9.33 12.85 1.15
CA LYS A 33 -10.08 11.71 1.70
C LYS A 33 -10.37 10.65 0.62
N MET A 34 -10.08 9.39 0.93
CA MET A 34 -10.50 8.23 0.13
C MET A 34 -11.98 7.90 0.39
N GLY A 35 -12.87 8.56 -0.34
CA GLY A 35 -14.32 8.41 -0.15
C GLY A 35 -15.08 7.87 -1.37
N ILE A 36 -14.48 7.89 -2.56
CA ILE A 36 -15.18 7.52 -3.78
C ILE A 36 -14.88 6.06 -4.11
N VAL A 37 -15.90 5.23 -4.19
CA VAL A 37 -15.78 3.83 -4.60
C VAL A 37 -15.86 3.74 -6.12
N TYR A 38 -14.86 3.15 -6.77
CA TYR A 38 -14.86 2.99 -8.22
C TYR A 38 -15.72 1.78 -8.63
N SER A 39 -16.55 1.94 -9.66
CA SER A 39 -17.56 0.93 -10.04
C SER A 39 -16.96 -0.41 -10.44
N TYR A 40 -15.85 -0.39 -11.18
CA TYR A 40 -15.27 -1.58 -11.81
C TYR A 40 -14.54 -2.52 -10.84
N CYS A 41 -13.75 -1.99 -9.91
CA CYS A 41 -12.93 -2.81 -9.01
C CYS A 41 -13.24 -2.58 -7.52
N LYS A 42 -14.27 -1.79 -7.20
CA LYS A 42 -14.78 -1.51 -5.84
C LYS A 42 -13.77 -0.91 -4.86
N ALA A 43 -12.57 -0.60 -5.31
CA ALA A 43 -11.57 0.02 -4.48
C ALA A 43 -11.88 1.53 -4.31
N LYS A 44 -11.42 2.11 -3.18
CA LYS A 44 -11.61 3.52 -2.83
C LYS A 44 -10.55 4.41 -3.49
N LYS A 45 -10.97 5.56 -4.02
CA LYS A 45 -10.10 6.57 -4.62
C LYS A 45 -10.23 7.94 -3.97
N ILE A 46 -9.20 8.75 -4.18
CA ILE A 46 -9.18 10.17 -3.84
C ILE A 46 -9.79 10.95 -5.01
N LYS A 47 -10.46 12.09 -4.73
CA LYS A 47 -11.09 12.95 -5.75
C LYS A 47 -10.12 13.38 -6.86
N SER A 48 -8.88 13.71 -6.52
CA SER A 48 -7.86 14.21 -7.45
C SER A 48 -7.16 13.11 -8.27
N GLN A 49 -7.43 11.83 -8.04
CA GLN A 49 -6.81 10.76 -8.84
C GLN A 49 -7.39 10.68 -10.26
N SER A 50 -6.50 10.61 -11.25
CA SER A 50 -6.88 10.47 -12.65
C SER A 50 -7.44 9.07 -12.95
N PRO A 51 -8.32 8.93 -13.95
CA PRO A 51 -8.89 7.62 -14.33
C PRO A 51 -7.84 6.57 -14.73
N GLY A 52 -6.67 7.00 -15.18
CA GLY A 52 -5.56 6.11 -15.58
C GLY A 52 -4.83 5.48 -14.41
N MET A 53 -4.90 6.07 -13.21
CA MET A 53 -4.26 5.54 -12.00
C MET A 53 -5.04 4.38 -11.38
N TYR A 54 -6.23 4.04 -11.90
CA TYR A 54 -7.15 3.11 -11.26
C TYR A 54 -7.55 1.94 -12.14
N CYS A 55 -7.22 0.73 -11.70
CA CYS A 55 -7.67 -0.58 -12.24
C CYS A 55 -7.63 -0.70 -13.78
N LYS A 56 -6.81 0.10 -14.48
CA LYS A 56 -6.72 0.22 -15.94
C LYS A 56 -8.09 0.21 -16.64
N LYS A 57 -9.05 1.04 -16.18
CA LYS A 57 -10.45 1.05 -16.69
C LYS A 57 -11.18 -0.30 -16.53
N GLY A 58 -10.94 -1.00 -15.43
CA GLY A 58 -11.58 -2.30 -15.14
C GLY A 58 -10.88 -3.51 -15.74
N LYS A 59 -9.76 -3.33 -16.47
CA LYS A 59 -8.95 -4.46 -16.96
C LYS A 59 -8.24 -5.23 -15.83
N LEU A 60 -7.96 -4.55 -14.71
CA LEU A 60 -7.46 -5.21 -13.50
C LEU A 60 -8.65 -5.55 -12.61
N LYS A 61 -8.99 -6.84 -12.55
CA LYS A 61 -9.86 -7.40 -11.53
C LYS A 61 -8.98 -7.74 -10.34
N LEU A 62 -9.19 -7.06 -9.21
CA LEU A 62 -8.54 -7.46 -7.96
C LEU A 62 -9.14 -8.80 -7.54
N CYS A 63 -8.31 -9.81 -7.32
CA CYS A 63 -8.76 -11.04 -6.66
C CYS A 63 -9.30 -10.67 -5.28
N GLN A 64 -10.38 -11.34 -4.87
CA GLN A 64 -10.79 -11.27 -3.47
C GLN A 64 -9.66 -11.85 -2.64
N ILE A 65 -9.17 -11.06 -1.68
CA ILE A 65 -8.22 -11.55 -0.69
C ILE A 65 -9.01 -12.50 0.19
N GLU A 66 -8.62 -13.77 0.20
CA GLU A 66 -9.21 -14.76 1.09
C GLU A 66 -8.97 -14.34 2.54
N SER A 67 -9.89 -14.73 3.42
CA SER A 67 -9.70 -14.51 4.85
C SER A 67 -8.38 -15.15 5.28
N PRO A 68 -7.59 -14.47 6.15
CA PRO A 68 -6.45 -15.12 6.78
C PRO A 68 -6.88 -16.44 7.44
N PRO A 69 -5.99 -17.44 7.52
CA PRO A 69 -6.22 -18.63 8.35
C PRO A 69 -6.62 -18.23 9.78
N ASP A 70 -7.48 -19.02 10.41
CA ASP A 70 -8.06 -18.71 11.73
C ASP A 70 -7.00 -18.37 12.80
N GLU A 71 -5.86 -19.07 12.76
CA GLU A 71 -4.71 -18.81 13.62
C GLU A 71 -4.20 -17.37 13.51
N LEU A 72 -4.10 -16.86 12.28
CA LEU A 72 -3.63 -15.50 12.01
C LEU A 72 -4.75 -14.47 12.23
N LEU A 73 -6.01 -14.88 12.07
CA LEU A 73 -7.16 -13.99 12.19
C LEU A 73 -7.16 -13.29 13.56
N SER A 74 -6.96 -14.04 14.64
CA SER A 74 -6.91 -13.49 16.01
C SER A 74 -5.86 -12.38 16.18
N TYR A 75 -4.70 -12.52 15.56
CA TYR A 75 -3.64 -11.50 15.59
C TYR A 75 -3.97 -10.25 14.77
N THR A 76 -4.93 -10.31 13.85
CA THR A 76 -5.32 -9.16 13.02
C THR A 76 -6.45 -8.31 13.61
N LEU A 77 -7.13 -8.76 14.65
CA LEU A 77 -8.32 -8.10 15.21
C LEU A 77 -8.01 -6.88 16.10
N GLY A 78 -6.85 -6.85 16.75
CA GLY A 78 -6.40 -5.77 17.63
C GLY A 78 -7.08 -5.74 19.00
N ASP A 79 -7.77 -6.82 19.37
CA ASP A 79 -8.55 -6.96 20.60
C ASP A 79 -7.67 -7.30 21.82
N THR A 80 -6.68 -8.17 21.64
CA THR A 80 -5.75 -8.62 22.68
C THR A 80 -4.44 -7.84 22.71
N SER A 81 -3.70 -7.92 23.82
CA SER A 81 -2.34 -7.36 23.92
C SER A 81 -1.41 -7.97 22.87
N GLU A 82 -1.52 -9.28 22.64
CA GLU A 82 -0.73 -10.00 21.65
C GLU A 82 -1.06 -9.55 20.23
N SER A 83 -2.34 -9.41 19.89
CA SER A 83 -2.73 -8.89 18.57
C SER A 83 -2.21 -7.47 18.34
N LYS A 84 -2.28 -6.58 19.35
CA LYS A 84 -1.69 -5.23 19.25
C LYS A 84 -0.18 -5.26 19.07
N HIS A 85 0.51 -6.13 19.81
CA HIS A 85 1.96 -6.33 19.66
C HIS A 85 2.30 -6.82 18.25
N PHE A 86 1.54 -7.79 17.74
CA PHE A 86 1.69 -8.31 16.39
C PHE A 86 1.53 -7.20 15.34
N LEU A 87 0.43 -6.44 15.39
CA LEU A 87 0.15 -5.35 14.45
C LEU A 87 1.24 -4.26 14.48
N ASN A 88 1.73 -3.89 15.67
CA ASN A 88 2.81 -2.91 15.82
C ASN A 88 4.13 -3.39 15.22
N ASN A 89 4.37 -4.71 15.20
CA ASN A 89 5.61 -5.32 14.71
C ASN A 89 5.44 -6.08 13.39
N ILE A 90 4.29 -5.97 12.72
CA ILE A 90 3.93 -6.80 11.55
C ILE A 90 4.97 -6.73 10.42
N ARG A 91 5.60 -5.57 10.21
CA ARG A 91 6.67 -5.42 9.22
C ARG A 91 7.89 -6.26 9.56
N ARG A 92 8.28 -6.31 10.84
CA ARG A 92 9.42 -7.11 11.30
C ARG A 92 9.13 -8.59 11.09
N TYR A 93 7.94 -9.05 11.48
CA TYR A 93 7.51 -10.43 11.24
C TYR A 93 7.53 -10.77 9.74
N ASN A 94 6.88 -9.97 8.89
CA ASN A 94 6.85 -10.20 7.45
C ASN A 94 8.25 -10.17 6.81
N SER A 95 9.14 -9.31 7.28
CA SER A 95 10.53 -9.25 6.81
C SER A 95 11.33 -10.48 7.21
N SER A 96 11.12 -11.03 8.41
CA SER A 96 11.76 -12.29 8.82
C SER A 96 11.33 -13.48 7.94
N PHE A 97 10.10 -13.45 7.42
CA PHE A 97 9.56 -14.47 6.51
C PHE A 97 9.67 -14.07 5.03
N GLN A 98 10.47 -13.06 4.69
CA GLN A 98 10.48 -12.55 3.31
C GLN A 98 10.95 -13.60 2.28
N MET A 99 11.79 -14.55 2.70
CA MET A 99 12.25 -15.65 1.84
C MET A 99 11.19 -16.73 1.57
N THR A 100 10.10 -16.82 2.34
CA THR A 100 9.04 -17.83 2.11
C THR A 100 7.99 -17.40 1.09
N SER A 101 8.10 -16.19 0.54
CA SER A 101 7.17 -15.67 -0.48
C SER A 101 7.44 -16.17 -1.90
N PHE A 102 8.64 -16.71 -2.17
CA PHE A 102 8.87 -17.52 -3.36
C PHE A 102 8.37 -18.92 -3.06
N GLY A 103 7.10 -19.19 -3.39
CA GLY A 103 6.54 -20.54 -3.27
C GLY A 103 7.48 -21.55 -3.91
N ALA A 104 7.83 -22.60 -3.16
CA ALA A 104 8.57 -23.73 -3.71
C ALA A 104 7.61 -24.55 -4.59
N ALA A 105 7.93 -24.70 -5.87
CA ALA A 105 7.15 -25.54 -6.79
C ALA A 105 7.25 -27.04 -6.44
N SER A 106 8.25 -27.43 -5.64
CA SER A 106 8.48 -28.79 -5.19
C SER A 106 9.12 -28.79 -3.80
N ILE A 107 8.57 -29.56 -2.88
CA ILE A 107 9.18 -29.84 -1.58
C ILE A 107 10.03 -31.10 -1.77
N VAL A 108 11.34 -30.99 -1.55
CA VAL A 108 12.25 -32.14 -1.50
C VAL A 108 12.51 -32.42 -0.03
N GLU A 109 11.89 -33.47 0.51
CA GLU A 109 12.25 -33.98 1.83
C GLU A 109 13.59 -34.71 1.71
N GLN A 110 14.63 -34.16 2.33
CA GLN A 110 15.89 -34.86 2.51
C GLN A 110 15.89 -35.47 3.91
N SER A 111 15.84 -36.81 4.00
CA SER A 111 16.00 -37.52 5.26
C SER A 111 17.43 -37.36 5.76
N GLY A 112 17.66 -36.39 6.64
CA GLY A 112 18.96 -36.22 7.28
C GLY A 112 19.26 -34.78 7.66
N PHE A 113 18.76 -34.34 8.80
CA PHE A 113 19.54 -33.49 9.69
C PHE A 113 19.74 -34.29 10.99
N PRO A 114 20.99 -34.46 11.47
CA PRO A 114 21.23 -35.03 12.79
C PRO A 114 20.66 -34.14 13.91
#